data_AF-A0AAD5KI52-F1
#
_entry.id   AF-A0AAD5KI52-F1
#
_cell.length_a   1.000
_cell.length_b   1.000
_cell.length_c   1.000
_cell.angle_alpha   90.00
_cell.angle_beta   90.00
_cell.angle_gamma   90.00
#
_symmetry.space_group_name_H-M   'P 1'
#
loop_
_entity.id
_entity.type
_entity.pdbx_description
1 polymer ?
#
loop_
_entity_poly.entity_id
_entity_poly.type
_entity_poly.pdbx_seq_one_letter_code
_entity_poly.pdbx_strand_id
1 'polypeptide(L)'
;MNGSLRGSVSRKQEQQQGQQEKPIVHHSSSVAENVHAKLTNYQEPLSVATLPENQIKYMLQAHEISVKGKSIPRPIVSFDQCSQVLGQQLLDNLDQMGWSMATSVQRQAVPVMLTGRDAIVISPAGSGKTGAFVLPILAHCQSLSAFYRHKRRAGPYALILSPTRALCVQIENTIKRLATGIQNMRTALLVGGEPWPEQLHRLRKGVQIIIGTPGRILDMATYHPHMLRLWRIRILIMDEADILFASAMKKQVRMILNKLPDKMARQLGYFSTGISSEQAKIVHRMNSPIEIR
;
A
#
# COMPACT_ATOMS: atom_id res chain seq x y z
N MET A 1 6.68 65.50 54.89
CA MET A 1 6.02 64.37 55.58
C MET A 1 6.29 63.12 54.77
N ASN A 2 6.93 62.13 55.43
CA ASN A 2 7.08 60.70 55.10
C ASN A 2 7.64 60.35 53.70
N GLY A 3 8.76 59.68 53.50
CA GLY A 3 9.58 58.81 54.36
C GLY A 3 9.84 57.48 53.63
N SER A 4 11.07 56.97 53.75
CA SER A 4 11.50 55.57 53.44
C SER A 4 11.78 55.21 51.97
N LEU A 5 12.75 54.37 51.57
CA LEU A 5 14.09 53.93 52.00
C LEU A 5 14.48 52.82 50.98
N ARG A 6 15.73 52.85 50.50
CA ARG A 6 16.62 51.70 50.17
C ARG A 6 16.11 50.53 49.31
N GLY A 7 16.91 50.19 48.29
CA GLY A 7 16.92 48.84 47.72
C GLY A 7 17.73 48.71 46.43
N SER A 8 19.05 48.79 46.50
CA SER A 8 19.95 48.25 45.47
C SER A 8 19.81 46.72 45.37
N VAL A 9 19.86 46.16 44.16
CA VAL A 9 20.65 44.98 43.74
C VAL A 9 20.11 44.40 42.43
N SER A 10 20.99 44.34 41.42
CA SER A 10 20.85 43.61 40.16
C SER A 10 20.36 42.17 40.32
N ARG A 11 19.52 41.70 39.39
CA ARG A 11 19.53 40.29 38.95
C ARG A 11 18.80 40.09 37.62
N LYS A 12 19.64 39.72 36.64
CA LYS A 12 19.43 38.69 35.62
C LYS A 12 18.43 38.97 34.49
N GLN A 13 19.05 39.27 33.35
CA GLN A 13 18.65 38.82 32.02
C GLN A 13 18.05 37.40 32.09
N GLU A 14 16.74 37.28 31.94
CA GLU A 14 16.12 36.02 31.55
C GLU A 14 16.18 35.91 30.04
N GLN A 15 17.09 35.03 29.60
CA GLN A 15 17.16 34.52 28.25
C GLN A 15 15.82 33.88 27.89
N GLN A 16 15.04 34.55 27.06
CA GLN A 16 14.09 33.87 26.19
C GLN A 16 14.92 33.08 25.17
N GLN A 17 15.33 31.87 25.54
CA GLN A 17 15.71 30.87 24.56
C GLN A 17 14.45 30.51 23.80
N GLY A 18 14.25 31.18 22.66
CA GLY A 18 13.38 30.68 21.61
C GLY A 18 13.82 29.25 21.33
N GLN A 19 12.93 28.29 21.61
CA GLN A 19 13.08 26.95 21.11
C GLN A 19 13.12 27.07 19.59
N GLN A 20 14.32 27.02 19.02
CA GLN A 20 14.50 26.85 17.60
C GLN A 20 13.79 25.55 17.25
N GLU A 21 12.63 25.67 16.60
CA GLU A 21 11.95 24.55 15.96
C GLU A 21 12.99 23.88 15.06
N LYS A 22 13.38 22.65 15.43
CA LYS A 22 14.27 21.86 14.60
C LYS A 22 13.60 21.74 13.23
N PRO A 23 14.34 21.93 12.13
CA PRO A 23 13.76 21.81 10.80
C PRO A 23 13.09 20.44 10.66
N ILE A 24 11.81 20.46 10.25
CA ILE A 24 11.01 19.26 10.02
C ILE A 24 11.75 18.42 8.96
N VAL A 25 12.33 17.30 9.37
CA VAL A 25 13.01 16.39 8.45
C VAL A 25 11.93 15.59 7.74
N HIS A 26 11.43 16.10 6.63
CA HIS A 26 10.72 15.26 5.68
C HIS A 26 11.73 14.25 5.12
N HIS A 27 11.48 12.96 5.32
CA HIS A 27 12.23 11.90 4.63
C HIS A 27 11.84 11.85 3.14
N SER A 28 12.11 12.93 2.38
CA SER A 28 11.77 13.04 0.95
C SER A 28 12.35 11.91 0.10
N SER A 29 13.36 11.21 0.61
CA SER A 29 14.01 10.07 -0.04
C SER A 29 13.25 8.73 0.06
N SER A 30 12.17 8.63 0.85
CA SER A 30 11.42 7.37 0.99
C SER A 30 10.46 7.10 -0.17
N VAL A 31 10.05 8.16 -0.88
CA VAL A 31 9.04 8.14 -1.95
C VAL A 31 9.64 7.65 -3.27
N ALA A 32 8.95 6.71 -3.93
CA ALA A 32 9.36 6.21 -5.23
C ALA A 32 9.07 7.22 -6.37
N GLU A 33 9.71 7.05 -7.52
CA GLU A 33 9.50 7.95 -8.69
C GLU A 33 8.40 7.48 -9.67
N ASN A 34 7.64 6.44 -9.29
CA ASN A 34 6.61 5.84 -10.14
C ASN A 34 5.27 6.61 -10.09
N VAL A 35 4.33 6.22 -10.97
CA VAL A 35 3.02 6.87 -11.08
C VAL A 35 2.18 6.75 -9.82
N HIS A 36 2.37 5.68 -9.03
CA HIS A 36 1.65 5.57 -7.76
C HIS A 36 2.08 6.67 -6.81
N ALA A 37 3.37 6.70 -6.47
CA ALA A 37 3.94 7.68 -5.55
C ALA A 37 3.66 9.13 -5.95
N LYS A 38 3.76 9.46 -7.26
CA LYS A 38 3.48 10.80 -7.78
C LYS A 38 2.02 11.23 -7.61
N LEU A 39 1.09 10.29 -7.69
CA LEU A 39 -0.35 10.60 -7.64
C LEU A 39 -0.91 10.57 -6.23
N THR A 40 -0.48 9.62 -5.40
CA THR A 40 -0.87 9.61 -3.98
C THR A 40 -0.15 10.68 -3.20
N ASN A 41 1.08 11.02 -3.60
CA ASN A 41 1.93 12.03 -2.97
C ASN A 41 1.94 11.89 -1.45
N TYR A 42 2.11 10.66 -0.97
CA TYR A 42 2.11 10.39 0.47
C TYR A 42 3.27 11.12 1.14
N GLN A 43 2.93 11.88 2.16
CA GLN A 43 3.87 12.52 3.07
C GLN A 43 3.53 12.05 4.48
N GLU A 44 4.57 11.80 5.27
CA GLU A 44 4.38 11.48 6.68
C GLU A 44 3.69 12.67 7.35
N PRO A 45 2.55 12.46 8.04
CA PRO A 45 1.91 13.54 8.78
C PRO A 45 2.84 14.00 9.91
N LEU A 46 2.66 15.24 10.37
CA LEU A 46 3.50 15.80 11.43
C LEU A 46 3.57 14.89 12.67
N SER A 47 2.43 14.31 13.07
CA SER A 47 2.32 13.39 14.21
C SER A 47 3.19 12.13 14.10
N VAL A 48 3.56 11.72 12.87
CA VAL A 48 4.44 10.58 12.60
C VAL A 48 5.87 11.05 12.34
N ALA A 49 6.04 12.12 11.56
CA ALA A 49 7.34 12.68 11.19
C ALA A 49 8.15 13.16 12.41
N THR A 50 7.49 13.67 13.44
CA THR A 50 8.15 14.19 14.66
C THR A 50 8.41 13.12 15.72
N LEU A 51 8.04 11.85 15.48
CA LEU A 51 8.24 10.80 16.48
C LEU A 51 9.75 10.60 16.78
N PRO A 52 10.17 10.59 18.05
CA PRO A 52 11.55 10.26 18.38
C PRO A 52 11.95 8.85 17.91
N GLU A 53 13.20 8.68 17.43
CA GLU A 53 13.71 7.39 16.92
C GLU A 53 13.62 6.25 17.96
N ASN A 54 13.81 6.56 19.24
CA ASN A 54 13.63 5.59 20.31
C ASN A 54 12.17 5.12 20.42
N GLN A 55 11.18 6.01 20.27
CA GLN A 55 9.77 5.63 20.26
C GLN A 55 9.42 4.74 19.06
N ILE A 56 9.97 5.04 17.88
CA ILE A 56 9.83 4.17 16.70
C ILE A 56 10.40 2.79 16.99
N LYS A 57 11.63 2.72 17.53
CA LYS A 57 12.28 1.45 17.89
C LYS A 57 11.43 0.65 18.89
N TYR A 58 10.90 1.31 19.93
CA TYR A 58 10.01 0.66 20.90
C TYR A 58 8.72 0.16 20.26
N MET A 59 8.10 0.94 19.36
CA MET A 59 6.90 0.53 18.64
C MET A 59 7.16 -0.70 17.78
N LEU A 60 8.24 -0.70 16.99
CA LEU A 60 8.61 -1.84 16.15
C LEU A 60 8.88 -3.08 17.01
N GLN A 61 9.60 -2.94 18.12
CA GLN A 61 9.86 -4.03 19.05
C GLN A 61 8.58 -4.58 19.69
N ALA A 62 7.68 -3.71 20.18
CA ALA A 62 6.44 -4.10 20.84
C ALA A 62 5.46 -4.82 19.91
N HIS A 63 5.55 -4.55 18.61
CA HIS A 63 4.73 -5.19 17.57
C HIS A 63 5.46 -6.31 16.83
N GLU A 64 6.66 -6.68 17.28
CA GLU A 64 7.52 -7.72 16.67
C GLU A 64 7.84 -7.47 15.19
N ILE A 65 7.94 -6.20 14.79
CA ILE A 65 8.19 -5.79 13.41
C ILE A 65 9.69 -5.64 13.18
N SER A 66 10.22 -6.32 12.17
CA SER A 66 11.56 -6.11 11.62
C SER A 66 11.46 -5.49 10.23
N VAL A 67 12.24 -4.44 9.97
CA VAL A 67 12.24 -3.74 8.69
C VAL A 67 13.65 -3.61 8.15
N LYS A 68 13.84 -3.91 6.87
CA LYS A 68 15.12 -3.80 6.16
C LYS A 68 14.93 -3.08 4.84
N GLY A 69 15.89 -2.23 4.48
CA GLY A 69 15.85 -1.44 3.25
C GLY A 69 16.46 -0.06 3.46
N LYS A 70 16.36 0.78 2.43
CA LYS A 70 16.80 2.18 2.48
C LYS A 70 15.58 3.11 2.48
N SER A 71 15.70 4.23 3.19
CA SER A 71 14.68 5.28 3.29
C SER A 71 13.30 4.72 3.61
N ILE A 72 13.22 4.03 4.74
CA ILE A 72 12.00 3.37 5.22
C ILE A 72 11.08 4.46 5.79
N PRO A 73 9.82 4.60 5.33
CA PRO A 73 8.88 5.51 5.94
C PRO A 73 8.50 5.04 7.34
N ARG A 74 8.23 5.99 8.23
CA ARG A 74 7.90 5.73 9.62
C ARG A 74 6.58 4.96 9.76
N PRO A 75 6.48 4.05 10.76
CA PRO A 75 5.25 3.28 10.97
C PRO A 75 4.12 4.18 11.44
N ILE A 76 2.90 3.86 10.99
CA ILE A 76 1.67 4.46 11.50
C ILE A 76 1.12 3.66 12.67
N VAL A 77 0.23 4.26 13.45
CA VAL A 77 -0.51 3.64 14.55
C VAL A 77 -1.97 3.38 14.14
N SER A 78 -2.57 4.33 13.45
CA SER A 78 -3.96 4.34 13.04
C SER A 78 -4.09 4.91 11.62
N PHE A 79 -5.21 4.63 10.94
CA PHE A 79 -5.34 4.99 9.53
C PHE A 79 -5.65 6.47 9.28
N ASP A 80 -6.14 7.21 10.28
CA ASP A 80 -6.34 8.67 10.21
C ASP A 80 -5.02 9.44 9.96
N GLN A 81 -3.89 8.85 10.35
CA GLN A 81 -2.56 9.36 10.04
C GLN A 81 -2.25 9.32 8.53
N CYS A 82 -3.03 8.60 7.74
CA CYS A 82 -2.97 8.59 6.28
C CYS A 82 -4.17 9.29 5.62
N SER A 83 -4.96 10.07 6.37
CA SER A 83 -6.22 10.67 5.91
C SER A 83 -6.11 11.47 4.62
N GLN A 84 -5.03 12.22 4.43
CA GLN A 84 -4.76 12.99 3.21
C GLN A 84 -4.81 12.12 1.93
N VAL A 85 -4.36 10.87 2.03
CA VAL A 85 -4.21 9.97 0.88
C VAL A 85 -5.34 8.94 0.80
N LEU A 86 -5.86 8.48 1.94
CA LEU A 86 -6.95 7.51 1.97
C LEU A 86 -8.30 8.17 1.64
N GLY A 87 -8.50 9.43 2.03
CA GLY A 87 -9.75 10.17 1.87
C GLY A 87 -10.81 9.78 2.88
N GLN A 88 -11.72 10.71 3.19
CA GLN A 88 -12.70 10.55 4.27
C GLN A 88 -13.61 9.34 4.09
N GLN A 89 -14.14 9.13 2.88
CA GLN A 89 -15.05 8.00 2.61
C GLN A 89 -14.41 6.63 2.90
N LEU A 90 -13.11 6.47 2.62
CA LEU A 90 -12.40 5.22 2.90
C LEU A 90 -12.16 5.04 4.41
N LEU A 91 -11.89 6.14 5.14
CA LEU A 91 -11.78 6.11 6.60
C LEU A 91 -13.13 5.74 7.24
N ASP A 92 -14.23 6.32 6.79
CA ASP A 92 -15.57 5.98 7.28
C ASP A 92 -15.88 4.49 7.06
N ASN A 93 -15.49 3.95 5.90
CA ASN A 93 -15.66 2.53 5.59
C ASN A 93 -14.77 1.63 6.47
N LEU A 94 -13.56 2.08 6.82
CA LEU A 94 -12.68 1.39 7.77
C LEU A 94 -13.31 1.33 9.16
N ASP A 95 -13.87 2.44 9.64
CA ASP A 95 -14.54 2.51 10.93
C ASP A 95 -15.78 1.62 10.98
N GLN A 96 -16.58 1.59 9.91
CA GLN A 96 -17.72 0.66 9.77
C GLN A 96 -17.29 -0.82 9.78
N MET A 97 -16.05 -1.12 9.36
CA MET A 97 -15.47 -2.46 9.43
C MET A 97 -14.83 -2.77 10.79
N GLY A 98 -14.79 -1.80 11.71
CA GLY A 98 -14.11 -1.91 13.00
C GLY A 98 -12.58 -1.86 12.87
N TRP A 99 -12.06 -1.27 11.79
CA TRP A 99 -10.62 -1.20 11.48
C TRP A 99 -10.08 0.20 11.75
N SER A 100 -10.19 0.70 12.98
CA SER A 100 -9.66 2.02 13.35
C SER A 100 -8.14 2.02 13.57
N MET A 101 -7.62 0.92 14.10
CA MET A 101 -6.21 0.74 14.43
C MET A 101 -5.50 -0.18 13.45
N ALA A 102 -4.25 0.16 13.09
CA ALA A 102 -3.44 -0.69 12.24
C ALA A 102 -2.91 -1.91 13.03
N THR A 103 -3.05 -3.10 12.44
CA THR A 103 -2.39 -4.32 12.93
C THR A 103 -0.87 -4.20 12.78
N SER A 104 -0.10 -5.01 13.51
CA SER A 104 1.38 -4.95 13.49
C SER A 104 1.96 -4.87 12.06
N VAL A 105 1.55 -5.75 11.16
CA VAL A 105 2.05 -5.72 9.77
C VAL A 105 1.60 -4.47 9.01
N GLN A 106 0.38 -3.98 9.24
CA GLN A 106 -0.17 -2.82 8.55
C GLN A 106 0.54 -1.52 8.95
N ARG A 107 0.96 -1.40 10.21
CA ARG A 107 1.69 -0.22 10.74
C ARG A 107 2.86 0.17 9.86
N GLN A 108 3.62 -0.81 9.39
CA GLN A 108 4.76 -0.57 8.52
C GLN A 108 4.41 -0.74 7.03
N ALA A 109 3.61 -1.74 6.67
CA ALA A 109 3.36 -2.07 5.27
C ALA A 109 2.50 -1.03 4.55
N VAL A 110 1.51 -0.43 5.22
CA VAL A 110 0.67 0.62 4.62
C VAL A 110 1.49 1.85 4.20
N PRO A 111 2.26 2.52 5.09
CA PRO A 111 3.06 3.67 4.68
C PRO A 111 4.12 3.30 3.64
N VAL A 112 4.76 2.13 3.74
CA VAL A 112 5.69 1.64 2.70
C VAL A 112 5.00 1.54 1.35
N MET A 113 3.82 0.93 1.30
CA MET A 113 3.10 0.78 0.03
C MET A 113 2.58 2.13 -0.50
N LEU A 114 2.15 3.06 0.37
CA LEU A 114 1.69 4.40 -0.01
C LEU A 114 2.80 5.27 -0.62
N THR A 115 4.06 5.07 -0.20
CA THR A 115 5.24 5.71 -0.84
C THR A 115 5.54 5.18 -2.24
N GLY A 116 4.77 4.20 -2.73
CA GLY A 116 4.98 3.56 -4.04
C GLY A 116 6.21 2.64 -4.09
N ARG A 117 6.85 2.36 -2.95
CA ARG A 117 8.01 1.46 -2.87
C ARG A 117 7.59 0.01 -3.02
N ASP A 118 8.43 -0.78 -3.69
CA ASP A 118 8.26 -2.22 -3.72
C ASP A 118 8.40 -2.78 -2.30
N ALA A 119 7.55 -3.75 -1.97
CA ALA A 119 7.47 -4.28 -0.61
C ALA A 119 7.52 -5.80 -0.60
N ILE A 120 8.28 -6.35 0.33
CA ILE A 120 8.27 -7.76 0.68
C ILE A 120 7.73 -7.84 2.10
N VAL A 121 6.58 -8.47 2.28
CA VAL A 121 5.87 -8.55 3.55
C VAL A 121 5.69 -10.01 3.92
N ILE A 122 6.38 -10.44 4.97
CA ILE A 122 6.26 -11.78 5.52
C ILE A 122 5.57 -11.65 6.87
N SER A 123 4.41 -12.26 7.03
CA SER A 123 3.67 -12.20 8.29
C SER A 123 2.68 -13.36 8.38
N PRO A 124 2.34 -13.87 9.58
CA PRO A 124 1.44 -15.01 9.74
C PRO A 124 0.07 -14.83 9.07
N ALA A 125 -0.65 -15.94 8.87
CA ALA A 125 -2.04 -15.88 8.43
C ALA A 125 -2.90 -15.12 9.47
N GLY A 126 -3.90 -14.38 9.00
CA GLY A 126 -4.77 -13.59 9.88
C GLY A 126 -4.17 -12.27 10.42
N SER A 127 -2.91 -11.93 10.12
CA SER A 127 -2.27 -10.72 10.65
C SER A 127 -2.76 -9.39 10.03
N GLY A 128 -3.67 -9.43 9.06
CA GLY A 128 -4.21 -8.24 8.39
C GLY A 128 -3.50 -7.84 7.08
N LYS A 129 -2.69 -8.73 6.48
CA LYS A 129 -1.98 -8.49 5.19
C LYS A 129 -2.89 -7.94 4.09
N THR A 130 -4.13 -8.41 3.98
CA THR A 130 -5.09 -7.93 2.96
C THR A 130 -5.33 -6.42 3.06
N GLY A 131 -5.56 -5.90 4.28
CA GLY A 131 -5.70 -4.46 4.48
C GLY A 131 -4.43 -3.68 4.14
N ALA A 132 -3.26 -4.27 4.41
CA ALA A 132 -1.97 -3.64 4.16
C ALA A 132 -1.72 -3.32 2.67
N PHE A 133 -2.21 -4.14 1.74
CA PHE A 133 -2.11 -3.84 0.31
C PHE A 133 -3.38 -3.25 -0.31
N VAL A 134 -4.58 -3.55 0.22
CA VAL A 134 -5.83 -3.04 -0.35
C VAL A 134 -5.96 -1.53 -0.15
N LEU A 135 -5.58 -1.01 1.03
CA LEU A 135 -5.70 0.43 1.31
C LEU A 135 -4.85 1.30 0.36
N PRO A 136 -3.55 1.01 0.15
CA PRO A 136 -2.75 1.70 -0.86
C PRO A 136 -3.30 1.55 -2.29
N ILE A 137 -3.83 0.38 -2.65
CA ILE A 137 -4.46 0.18 -3.97
C ILE A 137 -5.67 1.09 -4.15
N LEU A 138 -6.53 1.20 -3.15
CA LEU A 138 -7.71 2.06 -3.21
C LEU A 138 -7.32 3.53 -3.31
N ALA A 139 -6.37 4.01 -2.50
CA ALA A 139 -5.84 5.36 -2.60
C ALA A 139 -5.28 5.68 -4.00
N HIS A 140 -4.51 4.75 -4.56
CA HIS A 140 -3.97 4.88 -5.91
C HIS A 140 -5.08 4.93 -6.98
N CYS A 141 -6.06 4.02 -6.90
CA CYS A 141 -7.16 3.95 -7.85
C CYS A 141 -8.06 5.19 -7.78
N GLN A 142 -8.29 5.74 -6.57
CA GLN A 142 -8.99 7.01 -6.38
C GLN A 142 -8.27 8.15 -7.10
N SER A 143 -6.95 8.30 -6.85
CA SER A 143 -6.12 9.33 -7.47
C SER A 143 -6.10 9.24 -8.99
N LEU A 144 -5.95 8.02 -9.55
CA LEU A 144 -6.00 7.80 -10.99
C LEU A 144 -7.40 8.04 -11.58
N SER A 145 -8.45 7.63 -10.87
CA SER A 145 -9.82 7.87 -11.34
C SER A 145 -10.11 9.36 -11.42
N ALA A 146 -9.72 10.15 -10.42
CA ALA A 146 -9.81 11.61 -10.45
C ALA A 146 -8.99 12.20 -11.62
N PHE A 147 -7.73 11.79 -11.78
CA PHE A 147 -6.86 12.23 -12.86
C PHE A 147 -7.48 11.98 -14.26
N TYR A 148 -8.11 10.82 -14.45
CA TYR A 148 -8.80 10.48 -15.69
C TYR A 148 -10.27 10.95 -15.74
N ARG A 149 -10.71 11.85 -14.85
CA ARG A 149 -12.09 12.37 -14.78
C ARG A 149 -13.14 11.26 -14.73
N HIS A 150 -12.85 10.22 -13.95
CA HIS A 150 -13.69 9.05 -13.72
C HIS A 150 -14.11 8.28 -14.99
N LYS A 151 -13.29 8.33 -16.05
CA LYS A 151 -13.51 7.54 -17.27
C LYS A 151 -13.54 6.04 -16.96
N ARG A 152 -14.68 5.39 -17.24
CA ARG A 152 -14.94 3.97 -16.89
C ARG A 152 -13.90 3.00 -17.45
N ARG A 153 -13.37 3.26 -18.66
CA ARG A 153 -12.38 2.42 -19.36
C ARG A 153 -10.93 2.90 -19.20
N ALA A 154 -10.65 3.70 -18.17
CA ALA A 154 -9.29 4.16 -17.90
C ALA A 154 -8.43 3.14 -17.11
N GLY A 155 -9.01 2.10 -16.53
CA GLY A 155 -8.26 0.99 -15.91
C GLY A 155 -7.89 -0.14 -16.88
N PRO A 156 -7.41 -1.29 -16.35
CA PRO A 156 -7.14 -1.57 -14.94
C PRO A 156 -5.86 -0.87 -14.44
N TYR A 157 -5.80 -0.60 -13.13
CA TYR A 157 -4.68 0.06 -12.44
C TYR A 157 -3.92 -0.89 -11.52
N ALA A 158 -4.62 -1.82 -10.88
CA ALA A 158 -4.03 -2.79 -9.96
C ALA A 158 -4.39 -4.22 -10.35
N LEU A 159 -3.43 -5.13 -10.16
CA LEU A 159 -3.60 -6.57 -10.32
C LEU A 159 -3.19 -7.27 -9.03
N ILE A 160 -4.07 -8.09 -8.48
CA ILE A 160 -3.81 -8.94 -7.32
C ILE A 160 -3.85 -10.40 -7.79
N LEU A 161 -2.71 -11.08 -7.68
CA LEU A 161 -2.60 -12.52 -7.91
C LEU A 161 -2.68 -13.23 -6.57
N SER A 162 -3.56 -14.22 -6.46
CA SER A 162 -3.73 -15.06 -5.26
C SER A 162 -3.97 -16.52 -5.71
N PRO A 163 -3.55 -17.55 -4.95
CA PRO A 163 -3.42 -18.90 -5.49
C PRO A 163 -4.75 -19.64 -5.68
N THR A 164 -5.81 -19.27 -4.96
CA THR A 164 -7.09 -19.99 -5.01
C THR A 164 -8.26 -19.06 -5.30
N ARG A 165 -9.34 -19.65 -5.83
CA ARG A 165 -10.61 -18.94 -6.07
C ARG A 165 -11.18 -18.35 -4.78
N ALA A 166 -11.17 -19.11 -3.69
CA ALA A 166 -11.71 -18.69 -2.40
C ALA A 166 -10.99 -17.45 -1.87
N LEU A 167 -9.65 -17.43 -1.91
CA LEU A 167 -8.86 -16.27 -1.50
C LEU A 167 -9.13 -15.06 -2.39
N CYS A 168 -9.21 -15.24 -3.71
CA CYS A 168 -9.56 -14.15 -4.63
C CYS A 168 -10.93 -13.53 -4.32
N VAL A 169 -11.94 -14.35 -4.00
CA VAL A 169 -13.28 -13.88 -3.60
C VAL A 169 -13.22 -13.10 -2.28
N GLN A 170 -12.47 -13.58 -1.29
CA GLN A 170 -12.31 -12.89 0.00
C GLN A 170 -11.66 -11.51 -0.16
N ILE A 171 -10.62 -11.41 -1.00
CA ILE A 171 -9.96 -10.14 -1.32
C ILE A 171 -10.94 -9.20 -2.04
N GLU A 172 -11.68 -9.70 -3.04
CA GLU A 172 -12.67 -8.87 -3.76
C GLU A 172 -13.76 -8.35 -2.83
N ASN A 173 -14.28 -9.18 -1.93
CA ASN A 173 -15.29 -8.78 -0.94
C ASN A 173 -14.75 -7.70 0.01
N THR A 174 -13.50 -7.82 0.43
CA THR A 174 -12.83 -6.80 1.26
C THR A 174 -12.74 -5.47 0.52
N ILE A 175 -12.30 -5.50 -0.75
CA ILE A 175 -12.23 -4.31 -1.61
C ILE A 175 -13.61 -3.68 -1.78
N LYS A 176 -14.66 -4.48 -2.05
CA LYS A 176 -16.03 -3.97 -2.25
C LYS A 176 -16.56 -3.26 -1.01
N ARG A 177 -16.32 -3.80 0.19
CA ARG A 177 -16.71 -3.17 1.46
C ARG A 177 -15.99 -1.85 1.66
N LEU A 178 -14.66 -1.83 1.53
CA LEU A 178 -13.84 -0.63 1.69
C LEU A 178 -14.07 0.43 0.60
N ALA A 179 -14.53 0.03 -0.59
CA ALA A 179 -14.81 0.94 -1.70
C ALA A 179 -16.26 1.45 -1.74
N THR A 180 -17.08 1.12 -0.75
CA THR A 180 -18.49 1.57 -0.68
C THR A 180 -18.55 3.11 -0.76
N GLY A 181 -19.41 3.65 -1.62
CA GLY A 181 -19.52 5.10 -1.83
C GLY A 181 -18.37 5.74 -2.63
N ILE A 182 -17.26 5.04 -2.89
CA ILE A 182 -16.14 5.57 -3.66
C ILE A 182 -16.42 5.44 -5.17
N GLN A 183 -16.37 6.57 -5.87
CA GLN A 183 -16.70 6.62 -7.29
C GLN A 183 -15.70 5.82 -8.15
N ASN A 184 -16.25 5.03 -9.08
CA ASN A 184 -15.49 4.33 -10.13
C ASN A 184 -14.44 3.33 -9.60
N MET A 185 -14.74 2.58 -8.54
CA MET A 185 -13.89 1.50 -8.00
C MET A 185 -14.38 0.10 -8.40
N ARG A 186 -14.53 -0.18 -9.70
CA ARG A 186 -15.03 -1.48 -10.15
C ARG A 186 -13.93 -2.56 -10.10
N THR A 187 -14.32 -3.74 -9.66
CA THR A 187 -13.47 -4.93 -9.63
C THR A 187 -13.83 -5.94 -10.73
N ALA A 188 -12.88 -6.78 -11.12
CA ALA A 188 -13.15 -8.01 -11.84
C ALA A 188 -12.42 -9.19 -11.18
N LEU A 189 -13.20 -10.20 -10.77
CA LEU A 189 -12.70 -11.51 -10.38
C LEU A 189 -12.45 -12.38 -11.61
N LEU A 190 -11.20 -12.80 -11.81
CA LEU A 190 -10.76 -13.64 -12.93
C LEU A 190 -10.20 -14.96 -12.40
N VAL A 191 -11.07 -15.95 -12.24
CA VAL A 191 -10.76 -17.25 -11.62
C VAL A 191 -11.20 -18.42 -12.49
N GLY A 192 -10.53 -19.57 -12.34
CA GLY A 192 -10.93 -20.82 -12.98
C GLY A 192 -12.28 -21.34 -12.46
N GLY A 193 -12.95 -22.18 -13.24
CA GLY A 193 -14.26 -22.76 -12.90
C GLY A 193 -15.46 -21.83 -13.15
N GLU A 194 -15.23 -20.54 -13.39
CA GLU A 194 -16.27 -19.60 -13.81
C GLU A 194 -16.31 -19.42 -15.34
N PRO A 195 -17.49 -19.28 -15.95
CA PRO A 195 -17.64 -19.10 -17.39
C PRO A 195 -16.94 -17.83 -17.91
N TRP A 196 -16.29 -17.96 -19.07
CA TRP A 196 -15.66 -16.84 -19.76
C TRP A 196 -16.59 -15.66 -20.07
N PRO A 197 -17.83 -15.85 -20.56
CA PRO A 197 -18.69 -14.74 -20.96
C PRO A 197 -18.96 -13.74 -19.82
N GLU A 198 -19.12 -14.22 -18.58
CA GLU A 198 -19.38 -13.38 -17.43
C GLU A 198 -18.16 -12.53 -17.06
N GLN A 199 -16.97 -13.14 -17.02
CA GLN A 199 -15.73 -12.43 -16.74
C GLN A 199 -15.41 -11.39 -17.83
N LEU A 200 -15.61 -11.75 -19.10
CA LEU A 200 -15.49 -10.82 -20.22
C LEU A 200 -16.48 -9.67 -20.14
N HIS A 201 -17.73 -9.93 -19.73
CA HIS A 201 -18.73 -8.89 -19.51
C HIS A 201 -18.29 -7.88 -18.45
N ARG A 202 -17.75 -8.34 -17.32
CA ARG A 202 -17.19 -7.47 -16.28
C ARG A 202 -16.06 -6.60 -16.83
N LEU A 203 -15.12 -7.18 -17.57
CA LEU A 203 -14.02 -6.44 -18.19
C LEU A 203 -14.51 -5.38 -19.21
N ARG A 204 -15.51 -5.71 -20.04
CA ARG A 204 -16.10 -4.77 -21.03
C ARG A 204 -16.71 -3.51 -20.39
N LYS A 205 -17.23 -3.62 -19.16
CA LYS A 205 -17.77 -2.49 -18.38
C LYS A 205 -16.68 -1.52 -17.90
N GLY A 206 -15.41 -1.92 -17.99
CA GLY A 206 -14.26 -1.17 -17.49
C GLY A 206 -14.10 -1.34 -15.97
N VAL A 207 -12.90 -1.77 -15.56
CA VAL A 207 -12.56 -2.07 -14.16
C VAL A 207 -11.26 -1.40 -13.77
N GLN A 208 -11.10 -1.11 -12.49
CA GLN A 208 -9.93 -0.47 -11.90
C GLN A 208 -9.02 -1.49 -11.23
N ILE A 209 -9.60 -2.51 -10.60
CA ILE A 209 -8.85 -3.53 -9.86
C ILE A 209 -9.21 -4.90 -10.39
N ILE A 210 -8.19 -5.71 -10.64
CA ILE A 210 -8.35 -7.11 -11.06
C ILE A 210 -7.81 -8.00 -9.96
N ILE A 211 -8.58 -9.02 -9.61
CA ILE A 211 -8.19 -10.06 -8.67
C ILE A 211 -8.34 -11.40 -9.39
N GLY A 212 -7.33 -12.26 -9.35
CA GLY A 212 -7.47 -13.53 -10.04
C GLY A 212 -6.37 -14.54 -9.77
N THR A 213 -6.64 -15.78 -10.18
CA THR A 213 -5.65 -16.84 -10.15
C THR A 213 -4.72 -16.71 -11.37
N PRO A 214 -3.42 -17.04 -11.24
CA PRO A 214 -2.45 -16.88 -12.33
C PRO A 214 -2.86 -17.54 -13.64
N GLY A 215 -3.46 -18.73 -13.60
CA GLY A 215 -3.93 -19.42 -14.81
C GLY A 215 -4.95 -18.60 -15.61
N ARG A 216 -6.05 -18.17 -14.96
CA ARG A 216 -7.12 -17.43 -15.65
C ARG A 216 -6.67 -16.04 -16.09
N ILE A 217 -5.81 -15.37 -15.32
CA ILE A 217 -5.20 -14.10 -15.72
C ILE A 217 -4.38 -14.26 -16.99
N LEU A 218 -3.52 -15.29 -17.03
CA LEU A 218 -2.67 -15.56 -18.20
C LEU A 218 -3.51 -15.92 -19.42
N ASP A 219 -4.52 -16.77 -19.27
CA ASP A 219 -5.44 -17.12 -20.36
C ASP A 219 -6.12 -15.88 -20.91
N MET A 220 -6.69 -15.03 -20.04
CA MET A 220 -7.39 -13.81 -20.45
C MET A 220 -6.45 -12.82 -21.16
N ALA A 221 -5.21 -12.68 -20.69
CA ALA A 221 -4.21 -11.83 -21.32
C ALA A 221 -3.68 -12.41 -22.65
N THR A 222 -3.83 -13.71 -22.87
CA THR A 222 -3.36 -14.41 -24.08
C THR A 222 -4.44 -14.45 -25.16
N TYR A 223 -5.65 -14.88 -24.80
CA TYR A 223 -6.76 -15.06 -25.75
C TYR A 223 -7.61 -13.80 -25.91
N HIS A 224 -7.63 -12.88 -24.93
CA HIS A 224 -8.41 -11.64 -24.98
C HIS A 224 -7.58 -10.40 -24.61
N PRO A 225 -6.42 -10.16 -25.26
CA PRO A 225 -5.48 -9.09 -24.90
C PRO A 225 -6.10 -7.67 -24.98
N HIS A 226 -7.10 -7.46 -25.84
CA HIS A 226 -7.80 -6.18 -25.94
C HIS A 226 -8.69 -5.86 -24.73
N MET A 227 -9.16 -6.91 -24.02
CA MET A 227 -10.01 -6.81 -22.82
C MET A 227 -9.16 -6.66 -21.55
N LEU A 228 -8.04 -7.38 -21.45
CA LEU A 228 -7.12 -7.34 -20.31
C LEU A 228 -5.79 -6.67 -20.68
N ARG A 229 -5.73 -5.35 -20.51
CA ARG A 229 -4.56 -4.53 -20.85
C ARG A 229 -3.55 -4.49 -19.69
N LEU A 230 -2.75 -5.55 -19.55
CA LEU A 230 -1.75 -5.67 -18.46
C LEU A 230 -0.71 -4.55 -18.44
N TRP A 231 -0.39 -3.94 -19.58
CA TRP A 231 0.52 -2.79 -19.68
C TRP A 231 0.02 -1.52 -18.95
N ARG A 232 -1.23 -1.48 -18.50
CA ARG A 232 -1.78 -0.35 -17.71
C ARG A 232 -1.59 -0.53 -16.21
N ILE A 233 -1.27 -1.73 -15.75
CA ILE A 233 -1.12 -2.06 -14.34
C ILE A 233 0.07 -1.28 -13.75
N ARG A 234 -0.20 -0.54 -12.69
CA ARG A 234 0.78 0.25 -11.93
C ARG A 234 1.10 -0.37 -10.58
N ILE A 235 0.22 -1.21 -10.03
CA ILE A 235 0.46 -1.96 -8.81
C ILE A 235 0.19 -3.45 -9.07
N LEU A 236 1.19 -4.29 -8.81
CA LEU A 236 1.05 -5.74 -8.75
C LEU A 236 1.16 -6.21 -7.30
N ILE A 237 0.20 -7.01 -6.84
CA ILE A 237 0.31 -7.76 -5.59
C ILE A 237 0.38 -9.26 -5.90
N MET A 238 1.31 -9.94 -5.25
CA MET A 238 1.33 -11.40 -5.13
C MET A 238 0.99 -11.75 -3.69
N ASP A 239 -0.22 -12.23 -3.47
CA ASP A 239 -0.74 -12.70 -2.19
C ASP A 239 -0.51 -14.20 -2.05
N GLU A 240 -0.18 -14.65 -0.83
CA GLU A 240 0.30 -16.02 -0.54
C GLU A 240 1.40 -16.45 -1.54
N ALA A 241 2.42 -15.61 -1.67
CA ALA A 241 3.39 -15.71 -2.73
C ALA A 241 4.26 -16.97 -2.66
N ASP A 242 4.58 -17.45 -1.47
CA ASP A 242 5.15 -18.78 -1.25
C ASP A 242 4.33 -19.89 -1.94
N ILE A 243 3.00 -19.89 -1.81
CA ILE A 243 2.10 -20.86 -2.47
C ILE A 243 2.07 -20.65 -4.00
N LEU A 244 2.02 -19.39 -4.45
CA LEU A 244 2.06 -19.07 -5.89
C LEU A 244 3.34 -19.62 -6.56
N PHE A 245 4.46 -19.64 -5.83
CA PHE A 245 5.75 -20.09 -6.33
C PHE A 245 6.09 -21.56 -6.01
N ALA A 246 5.41 -22.20 -5.06
CA ALA A 246 5.55 -23.63 -4.76
C ALA A 246 4.68 -24.53 -5.67
N SER A 247 3.66 -23.96 -6.30
CA SER A 247 2.68 -24.70 -7.10
C SER A 247 3.00 -24.69 -8.60
N ALA A 248 2.20 -25.43 -9.38
CA ALA A 248 2.23 -25.42 -10.84
C ALA A 248 1.97 -24.03 -11.46
N MET A 249 1.57 -23.02 -10.65
CA MET A 249 1.27 -21.65 -11.07
C MET A 249 2.50 -20.77 -11.29
N LYS A 250 3.67 -21.20 -10.82
CA LYS A 250 4.94 -20.47 -10.91
C LYS A 250 5.28 -20.01 -12.33
N LYS A 251 5.07 -20.89 -13.33
CA LYS A 251 5.34 -20.56 -14.73
C LYS A 251 4.41 -19.45 -15.22
N GLN A 252 3.14 -19.53 -14.86
CA GLN A 252 2.10 -18.57 -15.22
C GLN A 252 2.38 -17.21 -14.60
N VAL A 253 2.75 -17.15 -13.30
CA VAL A 253 3.15 -15.91 -12.63
C VAL A 253 4.32 -15.25 -13.36
N ARG A 254 5.35 -16.01 -13.73
CA ARG A 254 6.50 -15.48 -14.49
C ARG A 254 6.09 -14.96 -15.87
N MET A 255 5.19 -15.64 -16.56
CA MET A 255 4.66 -15.18 -17.86
C MET A 255 3.81 -13.91 -17.73
N ILE A 256 3.04 -13.76 -16.66
CA ILE A 256 2.30 -12.52 -16.36
C ILE A 256 3.28 -11.38 -16.09
N LEU A 257 4.31 -11.59 -15.26
CA LEU A 257 5.34 -10.60 -14.96
C LEU A 257 6.02 -10.06 -16.24
N ASN A 258 6.23 -10.92 -17.24
CA ASN A 258 6.80 -10.52 -18.54
C ASN A 258 5.87 -9.63 -19.39
N LYS A 259 4.57 -9.58 -19.07
CA LYS A 259 3.58 -8.77 -19.79
C LYS A 259 3.24 -7.45 -19.08
N LEU A 260 3.82 -7.21 -17.90
CA LEU A 260 3.61 -5.97 -17.13
C LEU A 260 4.61 -4.88 -17.55
N PRO A 261 4.33 -3.59 -17.27
CA PRO A 261 5.27 -2.49 -17.49
C PRO A 261 6.60 -2.74 -16.77
N ASP A 262 7.69 -2.07 -17.14
CA ASP A 262 8.99 -2.21 -16.46
C ASP A 262 8.92 -1.92 -14.94
N LYS A 263 9.87 -2.47 -14.17
CA LYS A 263 9.91 -2.33 -12.70
C LYS A 263 10.07 -0.89 -12.22
N MET A 264 10.56 0.02 -13.07
CA MET A 264 10.60 1.45 -12.76
C MET A 264 9.23 2.14 -12.91
N ALA A 265 8.32 1.56 -13.69
CA ALA A 265 7.02 2.15 -14.04
C ALA A 265 5.84 1.60 -13.21
N ARG A 266 6.08 0.55 -12.41
CA ARG A 266 5.10 -0.13 -11.56
C ARG A 266 5.65 -0.32 -10.14
N GLN A 267 4.76 -0.58 -9.20
CA GLN A 267 5.06 -1.08 -7.86
C GLN A 267 4.71 -2.56 -7.76
N LEU A 268 5.49 -3.33 -7.00
CA LEU A 268 5.27 -4.74 -6.72
C LEU A 268 5.29 -5.01 -5.21
N GLY A 269 4.20 -5.61 -4.71
CA GLY A 269 4.09 -6.13 -3.35
C GLY A 269 4.11 -7.66 -3.34
N TYR A 270 5.06 -8.25 -2.59
CA TYR A 270 5.16 -9.68 -2.33
C TYR A 270 4.68 -9.95 -0.90
N PHE A 271 3.53 -10.61 -0.74
CA PHE A 271 2.93 -10.92 0.55
C PHE A 271 2.92 -12.42 0.76
N SER A 272 3.46 -12.88 1.90
CA SER A 272 3.69 -14.29 2.17
C SER A 272 3.56 -14.61 3.66
N THR A 273 3.33 -15.88 4.01
CA THR A 273 3.43 -16.35 5.39
C THR A 273 4.81 -16.91 5.71
N GLY A 274 5.49 -17.48 4.71
CA GLY A 274 6.85 -18.00 4.84
C GLY A 274 7.87 -17.34 3.91
N ILE A 275 9.14 -17.58 4.20
CA ILE A 275 10.26 -17.29 3.30
C ILE A 275 10.35 -18.44 2.28
N SER A 276 10.54 -18.11 1.00
CA SER A 276 10.73 -19.11 -0.06
C SER A 276 12.03 -18.86 -0.83
N SER A 277 12.63 -19.91 -1.39
CA SER A 277 13.80 -19.78 -2.27
C SER A 277 13.53 -18.95 -3.53
N GLU A 278 12.26 -18.80 -3.91
CA GLU A 278 11.83 -17.97 -5.03
C GLU A 278 11.76 -16.48 -4.68
N GLN A 279 11.74 -16.13 -3.38
CA GLN A 279 11.83 -14.75 -2.92
C GLN A 279 13.09 -14.06 -3.48
N ALA A 280 14.26 -14.71 -3.42
CA ALA A 280 15.49 -14.15 -3.96
C ALA A 280 15.40 -13.86 -5.47
N LYS A 281 14.67 -14.71 -6.22
CA LYS A 281 14.51 -14.53 -7.68
C LYS A 281 13.54 -13.42 -8.02
N ILE A 282 12.48 -13.23 -7.21
CA ILE A 282 11.51 -12.16 -7.45
C ILE A 282 12.09 -10.80 -7.08
N VAL A 283 13.01 -10.71 -6.10
CA VAL A 283 13.70 -9.48 -5.71
C VAL A 283 14.36 -8.80 -6.91
N HIS A 284 14.95 -9.55 -7.85
CA HIS A 284 15.54 -8.97 -9.07
C HIS A 284 14.53 -8.27 -10.00
N ARG A 285 13.25 -8.65 -9.90
CA ARG A 285 12.12 -8.03 -10.62
C ARG A 285 11.57 -6.81 -9.89
N MET A 286 12.05 -6.53 -8.69
CA MET A 286 11.64 -5.41 -7.85
C MET A 286 12.66 -4.26 -7.95
N ASN A 287 12.21 -3.06 -7.58
CA ASN A 287 13.02 -1.86 -7.50
C ASN A 287 13.33 -1.50 -6.04
N SER A 288 14.52 -1.89 -5.57
CA SER A 288 15.02 -1.61 -4.20
C SER A 288 13.95 -1.81 -3.11
N PRO A 289 13.42 -3.05 -2.96
CA PRO A 289 12.27 -3.30 -2.11
C PRO A 289 12.58 -3.08 -0.62
N ILE A 290 11.56 -2.72 0.14
CA ILE A 290 11.59 -2.73 1.61
C ILE A 290 11.06 -4.08 2.08
N GLU A 291 11.80 -4.75 2.94
CA GLU A 291 11.41 -6.01 3.56
C GLU A 291 10.85 -5.76 4.96
N ILE A 292 9.69 -6.31 5.24
CA ILE A 292 8.94 -6.22 6.49
C ILE A 292 8.65 -7.65 6.95
N ARG A 293 9.01 -7.96 8.19
CA ARG A 293 8.77 -9.26 8.84
C ARG A 293 8.11 -9.04 10.18
#